data_AF-A0A537RLH8-F1
#
_entry.id   AF-A0A537RLH8-F1
#
_cell.length_a   1.000
_cell.length_b   1.000
_cell.length_c   1.000
_cell.angle_alpha   90.00
_cell.angle_beta   90.00
_cell.angle_gamma   90.00
#
_symmetry.space_group_name_H-M   'P 1'
#
loop_
_entity.id
_entity.type
_entity.pdbx_description
1 polymer ?
#
loop_
_entity_poly.entity_id
_entity_poly.type
_entity_poly.pdbx_seq_one_letter_code
_entity_poly.pdbx_strand_id
1 'polypeptide(L)'
;MKKGELRAAISRGYREMSELTKVKCGGDKCPGVGNRAYRCCDRMHCQMTIDHAYKDWGIRLPTTGHQLPLMGPTGCTALPHLRPWCTLHQCQIQETGSTKDRGWDAKYFRLRNKLTRLEQQLAAM
;
A
#
# COMPACT_ATOMS: atom_id res chain seq x y z
N MET A 1 16.90 15.59 -7.41
CA MET A 1 15.59 15.43 -8.07
C MET A 1 14.71 16.59 -7.64
N LYS A 2 13.88 17.13 -8.54
CA LYS A 2 12.83 18.09 -8.18
C LYS A 2 11.71 17.37 -7.42
N LYS A 3 10.96 18.09 -6.58
CA LYS A 3 9.85 17.53 -5.78
C LYS A 3 8.86 16.69 -6.61
N GLY A 4 8.53 17.16 -7.82
CA GLY A 4 7.64 16.45 -8.76
C GLY A 4 8.22 15.13 -9.27
N GLU A 5 9.52 15.09 -9.60
CA GLU A 5 10.21 13.87 -10.06
C GLU A 5 10.24 12.82 -8.94
N LEU A 6 10.44 13.27 -7.70
CA LEU A 6 10.49 12.40 -6.53
C LEU A 6 9.12 11.80 -6.22
N ARG A 7 8.05 12.61 -6.25
CA ARG A 7 6.66 12.12 -6.16
C ARG A 7 6.33 11.10 -7.25
N ALA A 8 6.77 11.34 -8.49
CA ALA A 8 6.57 10.40 -9.58
C ALA A 8 7.31 9.06 -9.35
N ALA A 9 8.54 9.11 -8.81
CA ALA A 9 9.31 7.92 -8.47
C ALA A 9 8.66 7.12 -7.32
N ILE A 10 8.17 7.80 -6.29
CA ILE A 10 7.40 7.21 -5.18
C ILE A 10 6.15 6.52 -5.73
N SER A 11 5.34 7.22 -6.54
CA SER A 11 4.13 6.64 -7.12
C SER A 11 4.39 5.35 -7.92
N ARG A 12 5.46 5.33 -8.73
CA ARG A 12 5.87 4.12 -9.47
C ARG A 12 6.30 2.98 -8.54
N GLY A 13 7.13 3.27 -7.54
CA GLY A 13 7.58 2.26 -6.59
C GLY A 13 6.43 1.66 -5.77
N TYR A 14 5.45 2.48 -5.38
CA TYR A 14 4.25 1.99 -4.70
C TYR A 14 3.36 1.14 -5.62
N ARG A 15 3.28 1.47 -6.91
CA ARG A 15 2.60 0.60 -7.89
C ARG A 15 3.29 -0.76 -7.99
N GLU A 16 4.61 -0.78 -8.13
CA GLU A 16 5.41 -2.02 -8.11
C GLU A 16 5.18 -2.82 -6.83
N MET A 17 5.11 -2.14 -5.68
CA MET A 17 4.91 -2.79 -4.38
C MET A 17 3.52 -3.40 -4.30
N SER A 18 2.49 -2.69 -4.76
CA SER A 18 1.12 -3.19 -4.79
C SER A 18 0.99 -4.46 -5.64
N GLU A 19 1.65 -4.52 -6.80
CA GLU A 19 1.63 -5.73 -7.63
C GLU A 19 2.38 -6.88 -6.95
N LEU A 20 3.52 -6.59 -6.31
CA LEU A 20 4.31 -7.59 -5.58
C LEU A 20 3.54 -8.17 -4.39
N THR A 21 2.81 -7.35 -3.63
CA THR A 21 2.07 -7.79 -2.44
C THR A 21 0.71 -8.40 -2.77
N LYS A 22 0.09 -8.03 -3.90
CA LYS A 22 -1.20 -8.58 -4.36
C LYS A 22 -1.22 -10.10 -4.40
N VAL A 23 -0.13 -10.78 -4.78
CA VAL A 23 -0.09 -12.25 -4.84
C VAL A 23 -0.13 -12.91 -3.45
N LYS A 24 0.31 -12.22 -2.40
CA LYS A 24 0.27 -12.72 -1.01
C LYS A 24 -1.02 -12.30 -0.31
N CYS A 25 -1.43 -11.04 -0.45
CA CYS A 25 -2.59 -10.47 0.24
C CYS A 25 -3.92 -10.77 -0.48
N GLY A 26 -3.90 -10.86 -1.81
CA GLY A 26 -5.04 -11.15 -2.68
C GLY A 26 -5.13 -12.60 -3.18
N GLY A 27 -4.17 -13.46 -2.83
CA GLY A 27 -4.16 -14.89 -3.22
C GLY A 27 -5.14 -15.77 -2.42
N ASP A 28 -5.16 -17.07 -2.71
CA ASP A 28 -6.20 -17.99 -2.20
C ASP A 28 -6.19 -18.18 -0.67
N LYS A 29 -5.06 -17.92 -0.01
CA LYS A 29 -4.88 -18.14 1.43
C LYS A 29 -4.07 -17.01 2.06
N CYS A 30 -4.72 -16.19 2.87
CA CYS A 30 -4.05 -15.32 3.82
C CYS A 30 -4.10 -15.99 5.21
N PRO A 31 -2.94 -16.27 5.84
CA PRO A 31 -2.91 -16.86 7.18
C PRO A 31 -3.76 -16.06 8.17
N GLY A 32 -4.65 -16.74 8.90
CA GLY A 32 -5.50 -16.12 9.93
C GLY A 32 -6.76 -15.39 9.44
N VAL A 33 -6.92 -15.14 8.13
CA VAL A 33 -8.07 -14.34 7.61
C VAL A 33 -8.92 -15.09 6.57
N GLY A 34 -8.50 -16.29 6.14
CA GLY A 34 -9.26 -17.15 5.21
C GLY A 34 -9.38 -16.55 3.80
N ASN A 35 -10.26 -17.13 2.96
CA ASN A 35 -10.42 -16.73 1.56
C ASN A 35 -11.55 -15.70 1.34
N ARG A 36 -11.39 -14.48 1.85
CA ARG A 36 -12.35 -13.38 1.65
C ARG A 36 -11.78 -12.30 0.73
N ALA A 37 -12.58 -11.82 -0.22
CA ALA A 37 -12.26 -10.62 -0.97
C ALA A 37 -12.08 -9.44 0.01
N TYR A 38 -11.05 -8.63 -0.19
CA TYR A 38 -10.79 -7.42 0.61
C TYR A 38 -10.63 -7.68 2.13
N ARG A 39 -10.15 -8.87 2.49
CA ARG A 39 -10.06 -9.35 3.88
C ARG A 39 -9.34 -8.45 4.90
N CYS A 40 -8.41 -7.59 4.46
CA CYS A 40 -7.71 -6.65 5.33
C CYS A 40 -8.29 -5.22 5.25
N CYS A 41 -9.35 -5.00 4.48
CA CYS A 41 -9.95 -3.67 4.32
C CYS A 41 -10.97 -3.42 5.42
N ASP A 42 -10.80 -2.31 6.13
CA ASP A 42 -11.78 -1.81 7.10
C ASP A 42 -11.94 -0.28 6.98
N ARG A 43 -12.87 0.27 7.76
CA ARG A 43 -13.17 1.69 7.77
C ARG A 43 -12.02 2.54 8.33
N MET A 44 -11.28 2.05 9.32
CA MET A 44 -10.16 2.76 9.92
C MET A 44 -9.05 2.97 8.89
N HIS A 45 -8.66 1.92 8.16
CA HIS A 45 -7.66 2.00 7.09
C HIS A 45 -8.12 2.89 5.93
N CYS A 46 -9.42 2.90 5.61
CA CYS A 46 -9.97 3.86 4.64
C CYS A 46 -9.79 5.30 5.13
N GLN A 47 -10.08 5.59 6.40
CA GLN A 47 -9.92 6.93 6.95
C GLN A 47 -8.46 7.37 6.98
N MET A 48 -7.54 6.50 7.43
CA MET A 48 -6.10 6.77 7.40
C MET A 48 -5.60 7.09 5.99
N THR A 49 -6.11 6.38 4.99
CA THR A 49 -5.81 6.62 3.56
C THR A 49 -6.33 7.98 3.09
N ILE A 50 -7.58 8.34 3.45
CA ILE A 50 -8.16 9.65 3.12
C ILE A 50 -7.35 10.78 3.74
N ASP A 51 -7.02 10.65 5.02
CA ASP A 51 -6.23 11.62 5.76
C ASP A 51 -4.84 11.81 5.13
N HIS A 52 -4.15 10.72 4.83
CA HIS A 52 -2.83 10.76 4.20
C HIS A 52 -2.87 11.38 2.80
N ALA A 53 -3.84 10.99 1.97
CA ALA A 53 -4.02 11.56 0.64
C ALA A 53 -4.22 13.09 0.70
N TYR A 54 -5.00 13.57 1.67
CA TYR A 54 -5.23 14.99 1.82
C TYR A 54 -4.02 15.73 2.41
N LYS A 55 -3.48 15.27 3.54
CA LYS A 55 -2.41 15.95 4.29
C LYS A 55 -1.09 15.97 3.53
N ASP A 56 -0.70 14.85 2.91
CA ASP A 56 0.66 14.67 2.38
C ASP A 56 0.72 14.88 0.85
N TRP A 57 -0.42 14.68 0.18
CA TRP A 57 -0.52 14.79 -1.28
C TRP A 57 -1.45 15.90 -1.75
N GLY A 58 -2.27 16.49 -0.88
CA GLY A 58 -3.25 17.51 -1.27
C GLY A 58 -4.39 16.96 -2.12
N ILE A 59 -4.62 15.64 -2.10
CA ILE A 59 -5.60 14.95 -2.94
C ILE A 59 -6.83 14.60 -2.10
N ARG A 60 -8.00 15.06 -2.54
CA ARG A 60 -9.28 14.64 -1.98
C ARG A 60 -9.75 13.38 -2.68
N LEU A 61 -9.87 12.28 -1.95
CA LEU A 61 -10.38 11.02 -2.48
C LEU A 61 -11.92 11.01 -2.47
N PRO A 62 -12.59 10.74 -3.59
CA PRO A 62 -14.04 10.59 -3.61
C PRO A 62 -14.45 9.29 -2.90
N THR A 63 -15.55 9.35 -2.15
CA THR A 63 -16.19 8.16 -1.61
C THR A 63 -17.03 7.48 -2.68
N THR A 64 -17.26 6.18 -2.50
CA THR A 64 -17.91 5.31 -3.49
C THR A 64 -19.35 4.93 -3.15
N GLY A 65 -19.85 5.37 -2.00
CA GLY A 65 -21.14 4.93 -1.45
C GLY A 65 -21.14 3.51 -0.85
N HIS A 66 -20.04 2.76 -0.98
CA HIS A 66 -19.87 1.45 -0.35
C HIS A 66 -19.67 1.59 1.18
N GLN A 67 -19.96 0.52 1.94
CA GLN A 67 -19.76 0.47 3.40
C GLN A 67 -18.30 0.73 3.85
N LEU A 68 -17.35 0.52 2.93
CA LEU A 68 -15.95 0.94 3.01
C LEU A 68 -15.79 2.11 2.03
N PRO A 69 -15.51 3.34 2.50
CA PRO A 69 -15.64 4.56 1.69
C PRO A 69 -14.88 4.54 0.36
N LEU A 70 -13.71 3.90 0.32
CA LEU A 70 -12.83 3.87 -0.84
C LEU A 70 -13.00 2.60 -1.71
N MET A 71 -14.00 1.76 -1.46
CA MET A 71 -14.15 0.49 -2.15
C MET A 71 -15.06 0.62 -3.38
N GLY A 72 -14.48 0.44 -4.57
CA GLY A 72 -15.21 0.37 -5.83
C GLY A 72 -15.54 -1.08 -6.26
N PRO A 73 -16.15 -1.25 -7.43
CA PRO A 73 -16.58 -2.57 -7.93
C PRO A 73 -15.44 -3.59 -8.06
N THR A 74 -14.23 -3.13 -8.36
CA THR A 74 -13.04 -3.98 -8.58
C THR A 74 -12.00 -3.86 -7.46
N GLY A 75 -12.35 -3.24 -6.33
CA GLY A 75 -11.44 -3.03 -5.20
C GLY A 75 -11.27 -1.57 -4.81
N CYS A 76 -10.29 -1.31 -3.94
CA CYS A 76 -10.00 0.03 -3.47
C CYS A 76 -9.65 0.98 -4.63
N THR A 77 -10.31 2.12 -4.69
CA THR A 77 -10.13 3.14 -5.74
C THR A 77 -8.93 4.06 -5.48
N ALA A 78 -8.38 4.07 -4.26
CA ALA A 78 -7.20 4.86 -3.93
C ALA A 78 -5.94 4.28 -4.59
N LEU A 79 -5.14 5.16 -5.19
CA LEU A 79 -3.86 4.78 -5.79
C LEU A 79 -2.90 4.25 -4.72
N PRO A 80 -2.01 3.29 -5.04
CA PRO A 80 -1.15 2.63 -4.04
C PRO A 80 -0.33 3.56 -3.14
N HIS A 81 0.21 4.65 -3.70
CA HIS A 81 1.02 5.62 -2.95
C HIS A 81 0.20 6.49 -1.98
N LEU A 82 -1.13 6.53 -2.15
CA LEU A 82 -2.03 7.24 -1.23
C LEU A 82 -2.49 6.35 -0.07
N ARG A 83 -2.22 5.05 -0.14
CA ARG A 83 -2.54 4.06 0.90
C ARG A 83 -1.29 3.29 1.34
N PRO A 84 -0.26 3.98 1.84
CA PRO A 84 1.05 3.37 2.07
C PRO A 84 0.98 2.19 3.05
N TRP A 85 0.17 2.27 4.10
CA TRP A 85 -0.06 1.15 5.03
C TRP A 85 -0.63 -0.08 4.32
N CYS A 86 -1.65 0.09 3.47
CA CYS A 86 -2.27 -1.03 2.76
C CYS A 86 -1.36 -1.63 1.67
N THR A 87 -0.42 -0.84 1.14
CA THR A 87 0.47 -1.26 0.06
C THR A 87 1.75 -1.89 0.58
N LEU A 88 2.35 -1.31 1.63
CA LEU A 88 3.63 -1.76 2.20
C LEU A 88 3.45 -2.82 3.26
N HIS A 89 2.39 -2.76 4.07
CA HIS A 89 2.27 -3.70 5.19
C HIS A 89 1.96 -5.10 4.68
N GLN A 90 2.77 -6.07 5.13
CA GLN A 90 2.51 -7.48 4.90
C GLN A 90 2.54 -8.18 6.26
N CYS A 91 1.41 -8.76 6.67
CA CYS A 91 1.20 -9.25 8.04
C CYS A 91 2.23 -10.31 8.47
N GLN A 92 2.60 -11.23 7.59
CA GLN A 92 3.60 -12.26 7.89
C GLN A 92 5.00 -11.66 8.07
N ILE A 93 5.39 -10.67 7.26
CA ILE A 93 6.63 -9.91 7.46
C ILE A 93 6.58 -9.16 8.79
N GLN A 94 5.45 -8.56 9.16
CA GLN A 94 5.31 -7.87 10.44
C GLN A 94 5.45 -8.84 11.63
N GLU A 95 4.83 -10.02 11.53
CA GLU A 95 4.79 -11.01 12.61
C GLU A 95 6.11 -11.77 12.77
N THR A 96 6.73 -12.16 11.66
CA THR A 96 7.84 -13.13 11.65
C THR A 96 9.12 -12.60 10.98
N GLY A 97 9.09 -11.37 10.46
CA GLY A 97 10.22 -10.75 9.77
C GLY A 97 10.48 -11.27 8.35
N SER A 98 9.86 -12.37 7.94
CA SER A 98 10.12 -12.99 6.65
C SER A 98 9.02 -13.97 6.21
N THR A 99 9.03 -14.38 4.94
CA THR A 99 8.17 -15.46 4.46
C THR A 99 8.99 -16.73 4.17
N LYS A 100 8.30 -17.82 3.79
CA LYS A 100 8.97 -19.02 3.28
C LYS A 100 9.60 -18.78 1.89
N ASP A 101 9.18 -17.72 1.20
CA ASP A 101 9.62 -17.36 -0.14
C ASP A 101 10.72 -16.29 -0.06
N ARG A 102 11.96 -16.74 0.13
CA ARG A 102 13.12 -15.86 0.30
C ARG A 102 13.37 -14.95 -0.91
N GLY A 103 13.05 -15.42 -2.11
CA GLY A 103 13.17 -14.63 -3.33
C GLY A 103 12.18 -13.46 -3.36
N TRP A 104 10.94 -13.70 -2.92
CA TRP A 104 9.95 -12.65 -2.75
C TRP A 104 10.35 -11.67 -1.64
N ASP A 105 10.81 -12.17 -0.49
CA ASP A 105 11.27 -11.32 0.63
C ASP A 105 12.37 -10.34 0.17
N ALA A 106 13.37 -10.84 -0.58
CA ALA A 106 14.45 -10.02 -1.10
C ALA A 106 13.95 -8.93 -2.08
N LYS A 107 12.92 -9.22 -2.88
CA LYS A 107 12.28 -8.21 -3.75
C LYS A 107 11.52 -7.18 -2.92
N TYR A 108 10.74 -7.65 -1.95
CA TYR A 108 9.95 -6.82 -1.05
C TYR A 108 10.82 -5.85 -0.26
N PHE A 109 11.85 -6.32 0.44
CA PHE A 109 12.71 -5.45 1.25
C PHE A 109 13.52 -4.48 0.41
N ARG A 110 14.00 -4.89 -0.77
CA ARG A 110 14.67 -3.97 -1.71
C ARG A 110 13.76 -2.82 -2.12
N LEU A 111 12.51 -3.13 -2.48
CA LEU A 111 11.56 -2.12 -2.92
C LEU A 111 11.08 -1.24 -1.76
N ARG A 112 10.80 -1.84 -0.59
CA ARG A 112 10.44 -1.11 0.63
C ARG A 112 11.55 -0.14 1.04
N ASN A 113 12.80 -0.59 1.09
CA ASN A 113 13.94 0.26 1.45
C ASN A 113 14.15 1.39 0.45
N LYS A 114 13.96 1.13 -0.86
CA LYS A 114 13.99 2.16 -1.90
C LYS A 114 12.89 3.20 -1.66
N LEU A 115 11.65 2.78 -1.41
CA LEU A 115 10.52 3.68 -1.14
C LEU A 115 10.77 4.53 0.10
N THR A 116 11.20 3.92 1.21
CA THR A 116 11.51 4.64 2.45
C THR A 116 12.57 5.73 2.22
N ARG A 117 13.62 5.46 1.44
CA ARG A 117 14.63 6.48 1.10
C ARG A 117 14.04 7.63 0.28
N LEU A 118 13.18 7.32 -0.69
CA LEU A 118 12.54 8.35 -1.52
C LEU A 118 11.58 9.22 -0.69
N GLU A 119 10.83 8.62 0.23
CA GLU A 119 9.92 9.33 1.14
C GLU A 119 10.69 10.21 2.12
N GLN A 120 11.80 9.71 2.70
CA GLN A 120 12.70 10.50 3.54
C GLN A 120 13.28 11.70 2.78
N GLN A 121 13.71 11.49 1.53
CA GLN A 121 14.16 12.59 0.67
C GLN A 121 13.04 13.61 0.43
N LEU A 122 11.80 13.17 0.21
CA LEU A 122 10.67 14.06 -0.03
C LEU A 122 10.31 14.88 1.21
N ALA A 123 10.39 14.27 2.39
CA ALA A 123 10.14 14.92 3.67
C ALA A 123 11.21 15.96 4.03
N ALA A 124 12.43 15.81 3.51
CA ALA A 124 13.53 16.74 3.70
C ALA A 124 13.54 17.94 2.73
N MET A 125 12.56 18.03 1.81
CA MET A 125 12.43 19.11 0.81
C MET A 125 11.32 20.10 1.14
#